data_AF-A0A2P8VLC2-F1
#
_entry.id   AF-A0A2P8VLC2-F1
#
_cell.length_a   1.000
_cell.length_b   1.000
_cell.length_c   1.000
_cell.angle_alpha   90.00
_cell.angle_beta   90.00
_cell.angle_gamma   90.00
#
_symmetry.space_group_name_H-M   'P 1'
#
loop_
_entity.id
_entity.type
_entity.pdbx_description
1 polymer ?
#
loop_
_entity_poly.entity_id
_entity_poly.type
_entity_poly.pdbx_seq_one_letter_code
_entity_poly.pdbx_strand_id
1 'polypeptide(L)' 'MTGWLIKWIKQALGMAFNYLAPLTIIGACAFIFAHLVPEHTTRLTILSAVIVFYLFSKYSRWY' A
#
# COMPACT_ATOMS: atom_id res chain seq x y z
N MET A 1 -5.91 11.58 30.59
CA MET A 1 -6.77 10.83 29.64
C MET A 1 -6.44 11.14 28.18
N THR A 2 -6.15 12.38 27.82
CA THR A 2 -5.84 12.82 26.44
C THR A 2 -4.65 12.09 25.79
N GLY A 3 -3.58 11.81 26.53
CA GLY A 3 -2.40 11.11 26.00
C GLY A 3 -2.63 9.63 25.64
N TRP A 4 -3.58 8.96 26.30
CA TRP A 4 -3.95 7.58 25.98
C TRP A 4 -4.72 7.53 24.66
N LEU A 5 -5.64 8.48 24.46
CA LEU A 5 -6.45 8.61 23.25
C LEU A 5 -5.58 8.92 22.02
N ILE A 6 -4.55 9.76 22.16
CA ILE A 6 -3.57 10.05 21.11
C ILE A 6 -2.77 8.80 20.72
N LYS A 7 -2.41 7.94 21.68
CA LYS A 7 -1.72 6.66 21.39
C LYS A 7 -2.58 5.75 20.52
N TRP A 8 -3.87 5.59 20.85
CA TRP A 8 -4.80 4.78 20.06
C TRP A 8 -5.00 5.33 18.65
N ILE A 9 -5.13 6.64 18.49
CA ILE A 9 -5.26 7.27 17.17
C ILE A 9 -4.01 7.02 16.32
N LYS A 10 -2.80 7.17 16.89
CA LYS A 10 -1.56 6.89 16.17
C LYS A 10 -1.41 5.43 15.77
N GLN A 11 -1.80 4.49 16.63
CA GLN A 11 -1.79 3.07 16.30
C GLN A 11 -2.81 2.72 15.21
N ALA A 12 -4.03 3.24 15.31
CA ALA A 12 -5.07 3.01 14.31
C ALA A 12 -4.66 3.59 12.95
N LEU A 13 -4.06 4.79 12.92
CA LEU A 13 -3.52 5.39 11.70
C LEU A 13 -2.35 4.60 11.12
N GLY A 14 -1.43 4.11 11.96
CA GLY A 14 -0.32 3.28 11.52
C GLY A 14 -0.78 1.96 10.90
N MET A 15 -1.79 1.31 11.51
CA MET A 15 -2.41 0.11 10.93
C MET A 15 -3.14 0.44 9.63
N ALA A 16 -3.97 1.49 9.62
CA ALA A 16 -4.69 1.92 8.43
C ALA A 16 -3.73 2.21 7.27
N PHE A 17 -2.64 2.93 7.53
CA PHE A 17 -1.59 3.19 6.55
C PHE A 17 -0.95 1.89 6.05
N ASN A 18 -0.66 0.93 6.94
CA ASN A 18 -0.06 -0.35 6.55
C ASN A 18 -0.92 -1.18 5.60
N TYR A 19 -2.25 -1.10 5.71
CA TYR A 19 -3.15 -1.82 4.81
C TYR A 19 -3.54 -1.01 3.57
N LEU A 20 -3.71 0.31 3.70
CA LEU A 20 -4.15 1.17 2.60
C LEU A 20 -3.01 1.55 1.65
N ALA A 21 -1.82 1.87 2.17
CA ALA A 21 -0.69 2.29 1.34
C ALA A 21 -0.34 1.30 0.21
N PRO A 22 -0.18 -0.03 0.46
CA PRO A 22 0.11 -0.95 -0.63
C PRO A 22 -1.02 -1.02 -1.65
N LEU A 23 -2.28 -0.99 -1.22
CA LEU A 23 -3.44 -0.97 -2.13
C LEU A 23 -3.47 0.30 -2.99
N THR A 24 -3.20 1.46 -2.41
CA THR A 24 -3.18 2.73 -3.14
C THR A 24 -2.05 2.77 -4.18
N ILE A 25 -0.86 2.26 -3.84
CA ILE A 25 0.27 2.19 -4.78
C ILE A 25 -0.07 1.24 -5.94
N ILE A 26 -0.65 0.07 -5.65
CA ILE A 26 -1.06 -0.90 -6.67
C ILE A 26 -2.12 -0.29 -7.60
N GLY A 27 -3.11 0.41 -7.05
CA GLY A 27 -4.15 1.08 -7.82
C GLY A 27 -3.59 2.18 -8.74
N ALA A 28 -2.65 2.99 -8.25
CA ALA A 28 -1.97 4.00 -9.05
C ALA A 28 -1.16 3.38 -10.20
N CYS A 29 -0.41 2.31 -9.92
CA CYS A 29 0.32 1.57 -10.95
C CYS A 29 -0.63 0.99 -12.01
N ALA A 30 -1.75 0.38 -11.59
CA ALA A 30 -2.76 -0.17 -12.49
C ALA A 30 -3.34 0.90 -13.42
N PHE A 31 -3.63 2.09 -12.90
CA PHE A 31 -4.13 3.22 -13.69
C PHE A 31 -3.11 3.69 -14.74
N ILE A 32 -1.84 3.81 -14.35
CA ILE A 32 -0.75 4.19 -15.26
C ILE A 32 -0.58 3.11 -16.35
N PHE A 33 -0.58 1.83 -15.99
CA PHE A 33 -0.46 0.74 -16.96
C PHE A 33 -1.66 0.67 -17.90
N ALA A 34 -2.87 0.92 -17.41
CA ALA A 34 -4.08 0.99 -18.23
C ALA A 34 -3.99 2.09 -19.30
N HIS A 35 -3.33 3.20 -18.99
CA HIS A 35 -3.14 4.32 -19.93
C HIS A 35 -1.97 4.11 -20.90
N LEU A 36 -0.88 3.50 -20.46
CA LEU A 36 0.36 3.35 -21.25
C LEU A 36 0.43 2.04 -22.04
N VAL A 37 0.02 0.92 -21.44
CA VAL A 37 0.14 -0.43 -22.00
C VAL A 37 -1.11 -1.25 -21.64
N PRO A 38 -2.29 -0.91 -22.19
CA PRO A 38 -3.57 -1.53 -21.83
C PRO A 38 -3.54 -3.06 -21.98
N GLU A 39 -2.87 -3.57 -23.02
CA GLU A 39 -2.78 -5.00 -23.34
C GLU A 39 -2.02 -5.84 -22.30
N HIS A 40 -1.16 -5.20 -21.49
CA HIS A 40 -0.36 -5.87 -20.46
C HIS A 40 -0.69 -5.41 -19.05
N THR A 41 -1.72 -4.58 -18.90
CA THR A 41 -2.10 -3.95 -17.62
C THR A 41 -2.28 -4.97 -16.51
N THR A 42 -2.99 -6.06 -16.76
CA THR A 42 -3.22 -7.11 -15.75
C THR A 42 -1.91 -7.76 -15.30
N ARG A 43 -1.02 -8.11 -16.23
CA ARG A 43 0.26 -8.77 -15.91
C ARG A 43 1.21 -7.84 -15.17
N LEU A 44 1.32 -6.59 -15.63
CA LEU A 44 2.15 -5.56 -15.00
C LEU A 44 1.64 -5.19 -13.61
N THR A 45 0.31 -5.12 -13.42
CA THR A 45 -0.30 -4.84 -12.12
C THR A 45 -0.05 -5.98 -11.12
N ILE A 46 -0.11 -7.24 -11.55
CA ILE A 46 0.21 -8.39 -10.70
C ILE A 46 1.68 -8.36 -10.29
N LEU A 47 2.59 -8.12 -11.24
CA LEU A 47 4.02 -7.98 -10.95
C LEU A 47 4.30 -6.83 -9.99
N SER A 48 3.68 -5.66 -10.21
CA SER A 48 3.83 -4.51 -9.31
C SER A 48 3.25 -4.81 -7.94
N ALA A 49 2.12 -5.51 -7.85
CA ALA A 49 1.53 -5.91 -6.58
C ALA A 49 2.46 -6.80 -5.78
N VAL A 50 3.08 -7.80 -6.40
CA VAL A 50 4.06 -8.67 -5.73
C VAL A 50 5.26 -7.86 -5.22
N ILE A 51 5.79 -6.94 -6.02
CA ILE A 51 6.92 -6.08 -5.64
C ILE A 51 6.53 -5.17 -4.47
N VAL A 52 5.39 -4.50 -4.58
CA VAL A 52 4.89 -3.58 -3.55
C VAL A 52 4.63 -4.34 -2.26
N PHE A 53 3.95 -5.49 -2.28
CA PHE A 53 3.73 -6.29 -1.08
C PHE A 53 5.04 -6.80 -0.47
N TYR A 54 6.01 -7.24 -1.28
CA TYR A 54 7.31 -7.68 -0.78
C TYR A 54 8.09 -6.54 -0.12
N LEU A 55 8.18 -5.37 -0.78
CA LEU A 55 8.83 -4.20 -0.22
C LEU A 55 8.10 -3.72 1.03
N PHE A 56 6.77 -3.69 1.02
CA PHE A 56 5.99 -3.26 2.16
C PHE A 56 6.12 -4.24 3.34
N SER A 57 6.14 -5.55 3.10
CA SER A 57 6.38 -6.54 4.16
C SER A 57 7.82 -6.49 4.70
N LYS A 58 8.80 -6.21 3.84
CA LYS A 58 10.22 -6.14 4.20
C LYS A 58 10.57 -4.86 4.95
N TYR A 59 10.06 -3.71 4.50
CA TYR A 59 10.42 -2.38 5.01
C TYR A 59 9.37 -1.79 5.94
N SER A 60 8.08 -2.15 5.80
CA SER A 60 7.02 -1.73 6.72
C SER A 60 6.91 -2.65 7.95
N ARG A 61 8.07 -3.09 8.46
CA ARG A 61 8.20 -3.53 9.85
C ARG A 61 8.02 -2.29 10.74
N TRP A 62 6.78 -1.84 10.85
CA TRP A 62 6.32 -1.04 11.98
C TRP A 62 6.36 -1.95 13.21
N TYR A 63 7.54 -2.02 13.80
CA TYR A 63 7.73 -2.29 15.23
C TYR A 63 7.37 -1.03 16.01
#